data_AF-A0A9W9KLT3-F1
#
_entry.id   AF-A0A9W9KLT3-F1
#
_cell.length_a   1.000
_cell.length_b   1.000
_cell.length_c   1.000
_cell.angle_alpha   90.00
_cell.angle_beta   90.00
_cell.angle_gamma   90.00
#
_symmetry.space_group_name_H-M   'P 1'
#
loop_
_entity.id
_entity.type
_entity.pdbx_description
1 polymer ?
#
loop_
_entity_poly.entity_id
_entity_poly.type
_entity_poly.pdbx_seq_one_letter_code
_entity_poly.pdbx_strand_id
1 'polypeptide(L)'
;MSRKRACHSPPPVMRTRSVPQDLPSNYKYIPGLSDRQRVDMVLQQLHEQHRWGLKSFHYHLVTAQPEEKHAWSTEYRARKLFEAIYEQEEVMAELHKVPENAESLRHSKLVGLIRKELAQFDKPEVGLGQFVTDETVDQLHMPEMASRVRSTAPTLWALLVCIMTQQRPSARDTSQEYQGSIFMICTMLASAFAPRTCNKFLVLLGLHLHSMGVKRRTINLLHGLGVTPHYTTIMSRRSELVQLGKVVQ
;
A
#
# COMPACT_ATOMS: atom_id res chain seq x y z
N MET A 1 -2.84 74.40 -35.19
CA MET A 1 -4.00 74.35 -34.27
C MET A 1 -4.15 72.95 -33.69
N SER A 2 -4.74 72.83 -32.51
CA SER A 2 -5.04 71.61 -31.73
C SER A 2 -3.96 71.11 -30.75
N ARG A 3 -3.98 71.77 -29.58
CA ARG A 3 -3.52 71.24 -28.29
C ARG A 3 -4.37 70.02 -27.92
N LYS A 4 -3.78 68.84 -27.76
CA LYS A 4 -4.41 67.71 -27.02
C LYS A 4 -3.92 67.74 -25.58
N ARG A 5 -4.86 67.96 -24.65
CA ARG A 5 -4.66 67.97 -23.21
C ARG A 5 -4.42 66.54 -22.72
N ALA A 6 -3.49 66.42 -21.77
CA ALA A 6 -3.24 65.24 -20.97
C ALA A 6 -4.50 64.82 -20.21
N CYS A 7 -4.80 63.52 -20.21
CA CYS A 7 -5.65 62.87 -19.22
C CYS A 7 -4.77 61.88 -18.46
N HIS A 8 -4.36 62.27 -17.26
CA HIS A 8 -3.74 61.38 -16.28
C HIS A 8 -4.83 60.51 -15.66
N SER A 9 -4.83 59.22 -15.99
CA SER A 9 -5.54 58.21 -15.22
C SER A 9 -4.67 57.82 -14.02
N PRO A 10 -5.14 57.90 -12.77
CA PRO A 10 -4.39 57.39 -11.63
C PRO A 10 -4.30 55.84 -11.72
N PRO A 11 -3.18 55.24 -11.28
CA PRO A 11 -3.04 53.79 -11.27
C PRO A 11 -4.03 53.16 -10.29
N PRO A 12 -4.48 51.92 -10.54
CA PRO A 12 -5.41 51.21 -9.67
C PRO A 12 -4.78 51.03 -8.28
N VAL A 13 -5.49 51.49 -7.24
CA VAL A 13 -5.15 51.24 -5.84
C VAL A 13 -5.21 49.74 -5.62
N MET A 14 -4.04 49.09 -5.54
CA MET A 14 -3.95 47.72 -5.04
C MET A 14 -4.50 47.72 -3.62
N ARG A 15 -5.64 47.05 -3.41
CA ARG A 15 -6.08 46.64 -2.08
C ARG A 15 -4.99 45.75 -1.50
N THR A 16 -4.13 46.33 -0.67
CA THR A 16 -3.27 45.58 0.24
C THR A 16 -4.21 44.75 1.11
N ARG A 17 -4.23 43.45 0.84
CA ARG A 17 -4.90 42.47 1.70
C ARG A 17 -4.22 42.61 3.07
N SER A 18 -4.93 43.14 4.05
CA SER A 18 -4.49 43.16 5.44
C SER A 18 -4.20 41.72 5.84
N VAL A 19 -2.91 41.40 5.96
CA VAL A 19 -2.43 40.19 6.60
C VAL A 19 -3.01 40.20 8.02
N PRO A 20 -3.75 39.17 8.46
CA PRO A 20 -4.09 39.03 9.87
C PRO A 20 -2.77 38.96 10.66
N GLN A 21 -2.46 40.06 11.34
CA GLN A 21 -1.51 40.09 12.44
C GLN A 21 -2.14 39.28 13.56
N ASP A 22 -1.51 38.16 13.90
CA ASP A 22 -1.29 37.68 15.28
C ASP A 22 -0.77 36.23 15.20
N LEU A 23 0.47 36.10 14.74
CA LEU A 23 1.34 34.98 15.09
C LEU A 23 2.39 35.53 16.05
N PRO A 24 2.74 34.84 17.15
CA PRO A 24 3.79 35.29 18.05
C PRO A 24 5.10 35.44 17.27
N SER A 25 5.43 36.70 17.00
CA SER A 25 6.63 37.19 16.32
C SER A 25 7.85 36.97 17.20
N ASN A 26 8.31 35.72 17.35
CA ASN A 26 9.53 35.45 18.10
C ASN A 26 10.49 34.46 17.43
N TYR A 27 10.41 34.30 16.12
CA TYR A 27 11.47 33.62 15.36
C TYR A 27 12.43 34.66 14.79
N LYS A 28 13.27 35.22 15.66
CA LYS A 28 14.38 36.05 15.23
C LYS A 28 15.43 35.13 14.61
N TYR A 29 15.58 35.15 13.29
CA TYR A 29 16.69 34.47 12.62
C TYR A 29 18.00 34.95 13.23
N ILE A 30 18.80 34.02 13.80
CA ILE A 30 20.07 34.35 14.44
C ILE A 30 21.16 34.25 13.37
N PRO A 31 21.70 35.37 12.88
CA PRO A 31 22.78 35.33 11.88
C PRO A 31 24.06 34.77 12.51
N GLY A 32 24.88 34.08 11.70
CA GLY A 32 26.18 33.54 12.12
C GLY A 32 26.18 32.11 12.66
N LEU A 33 25.01 31.47 12.82
CA LEU A 33 24.93 30.04 13.18
C LEU A 33 25.00 29.14 11.95
N SER A 34 25.75 28.05 12.04
CA SER A 34 25.72 26.95 11.07
C SER A 34 24.42 26.17 11.17
N ASP A 35 24.06 25.45 10.12
CA ASP A 35 22.83 24.65 10.12
C ASP A 35 22.83 23.58 11.22
N ARG A 36 24.00 23.00 11.53
CA ARG A 36 24.12 22.06 12.65
C ARG A 36 23.81 22.72 14.00
N GLN A 37 24.36 23.90 14.24
CA GLN A 37 24.11 24.64 15.49
C GLN A 37 22.64 25.03 15.64
N ARG A 38 21.95 25.33 14.53
CA ARG A 38 20.50 25.60 14.54
C ARG A 38 19.72 24.35 14.93
N VAL A 39 20.07 23.19 14.39
CA VAL A 39 19.41 21.92 14.76
C VAL A 39 19.62 21.62 16.24
N ASP A 40 20.84 21.74 16.74
CA ASP A 40 21.15 21.49 18.16
C ASP A 40 20.37 22.43 19.09
N MET A 41 20.25 23.71 18.72
CA MET A 41 19.44 24.68 19.45
C MET A 41 17.95 24.31 19.48
N VAL A 42 17.39 23.87 18.35
CA VAL A 42 15.97 23.42 18.28
C VAL A 42 15.76 22.18 19.15
N LEU A 43 16.66 21.20 19.09
CA LEU A 43 16.57 19.99 19.91
C LEU A 43 16.68 20.29 21.40
N GLN A 44 17.58 21.20 21.77
CA GLN A 44 17.72 21.66 23.15
C GLN A 44 16.44 22.33 23.64
N GLN A 45 15.87 23.23 22.84
CA GLN A 45 14.60 23.90 23.19
C GLN A 45 13.45 22.90 23.35
N LEU A 46 13.32 21.93 22.42
CA LEU A 46 12.32 20.87 22.52
C LEU A 46 12.47 20.03 23.80
N HIS A 47 13.71 19.76 24.20
CA HIS A 47 13.99 19.03 25.43
C HIS A 47 13.72 19.85 26.69
N GLU A 48 14.13 21.12 26.73
CA GLU A 48 13.97 21.98 27.91
C GLU A 48 12.50 22.32 28.16
N GLN A 49 11.73 22.65 27.11
CA GLN A 49 10.34 23.10 27.25
C GLN A 49 9.35 21.95 27.36
N HIS A 50 9.59 20.85 26.65
CA HIS A 50 8.62 19.76 26.53
C HIS A 50 9.16 18.38 26.94
N ARG A 51 10.44 18.28 27.30
CA ARG A 51 11.13 16.99 27.53
C ARG A 51 11.04 16.05 26.32
N TRP A 52 10.92 16.62 25.13
CA TRP A 52 10.81 15.84 23.89
C TRP A 52 12.18 15.54 23.30
N GLY A 53 12.44 14.26 23.04
CA GLY A 53 13.46 13.86 22.07
C GLY A 53 12.89 13.83 20.66
N LEU A 54 13.75 13.64 19.65
CA LEU A 54 13.35 13.62 18.23
C LEU A 54 12.26 12.57 17.93
N LYS A 55 12.31 11.41 18.61
CA LYS A 55 11.28 10.36 18.51
C LYS A 55 9.92 10.83 19.02
N SER A 56 9.88 11.47 20.19
CA SER A 56 8.66 12.00 20.80
C SER A 56 8.10 13.15 19.98
N PHE A 57 8.98 14.01 19.46
CA PHE A 57 8.59 15.08 18.55
C PHE A 57 7.90 14.54 17.30
N HIS A 58 8.50 13.58 16.58
CA HIS A 58 7.87 12.96 15.42
C HIS A 58 6.52 12.31 15.76
N TYR A 59 6.44 11.64 16.92
CA TYR A 59 5.20 11.04 17.38
C TYR A 59 4.09 12.10 17.56
N HIS A 60 4.35 13.16 18.32
CA HIS A 60 3.35 14.20 18.59
C HIS A 60 3.04 15.06 17.37
N LEU A 61 4.04 15.33 16.51
CA LEU A 61 3.87 16.04 15.25
C LEU A 61 2.79 15.35 14.39
N VAL A 62 2.79 14.02 14.35
CA VAL A 62 1.86 13.25 13.51
C VAL A 62 0.54 12.93 14.23
N THR A 63 0.56 12.68 15.54
CA THR A 63 -0.59 12.08 16.26
C THR A 63 -1.39 13.04 17.14
N ALA A 64 -0.84 14.20 17.53
CA ALA A 64 -1.56 15.13 18.41
C ALA A 64 -2.85 15.61 17.74
N GLN A 65 -3.97 15.66 18.46
CA GLN A 65 -5.23 16.13 17.88
C GLN A 65 -5.17 17.65 17.62
N PRO A 66 -5.65 18.12 16.46
CA PRO A 66 -5.74 19.55 16.20
C PRO A 66 -6.76 20.19 17.16
N GLU A 67 -6.30 21.14 17.98
CA GLU A 67 -7.17 21.90 18.88
C GLU A 67 -7.98 22.98 18.12
N GLU A 68 -7.44 23.45 16.98
CA GLU A 68 -8.05 24.50 16.18
C GLU A 68 -8.73 23.95 14.92
N LYS A 69 -9.85 24.57 14.52
CA LYS A 69 -10.63 24.19 13.34
C LYS A 69 -9.85 24.24 12.01
N HIS A 70 -8.77 25.01 11.95
CA HIS A 70 -7.91 25.17 10.78
C HIS A 70 -6.52 24.52 10.93
N ALA A 71 -6.24 23.90 12.08
CA ALA A 71 -5.00 23.18 12.26
C ALA A 71 -4.94 21.98 11.32
N TRP A 72 -3.72 21.64 10.89
CA TRP A 72 -3.52 20.53 9.97
C TRP A 72 -3.98 19.21 10.58
N SER A 73 -4.71 18.44 9.77
CA SER A 73 -5.11 17.09 10.15
C SER A 73 -3.88 16.21 10.42
N THR A 74 -4.07 15.16 11.21
CA THR A 74 -3.04 14.14 11.48
C THR A 74 -2.54 13.51 10.17
N GLU A 75 -3.47 13.20 9.26
CA GLU A 75 -3.18 12.69 7.92
C GLU A 75 -2.31 13.64 7.10
N TYR A 76 -2.66 14.93 7.08
CA TYR A 76 -1.88 15.94 6.35
C TYR A 76 -0.46 16.06 6.90
N ARG A 77 -0.30 16.07 8.23
CA ARG A 77 1.02 16.13 8.88
C ARG A 77 1.85 14.87 8.62
N ALA A 78 1.23 13.68 8.68
CA ALA A 78 1.88 12.43 8.34
C ALA A 78 2.42 12.46 6.90
N ARG A 79 1.58 12.92 5.96
CA ARG A 79 1.95 13.04 4.55
C ARG A 79 3.08 14.04 4.34
N LYS A 80 3.01 15.23 4.95
CA LYS A 80 4.08 16.23 4.84
C LYS A 80 5.42 15.77 5.42
N LEU A 81 5.38 15.04 6.53
CA LEU A 81 6.59 14.43 7.08
C LEU A 81 7.17 13.38 6.12
N PHE A 82 6.31 12.56 5.50
CA PHE A 82 6.74 11.58 4.51
C PHE A 82 7.35 12.25 3.27
N GLU A 83 6.69 13.26 2.70
CA GLU A 83 7.18 14.09 1.58
C GLU A 83 8.56 14.67 1.92
N ALA A 84 8.73 15.28 3.10
CA ALA A 84 9.99 15.87 3.53
C ALA A 84 11.14 14.84 3.63
N ILE A 85 10.86 13.60 4.03
CA ILE A 85 11.86 12.54 4.15
C ILE A 85 12.21 11.95 2.78
N TYR A 86 11.22 11.74 1.90
CA TYR A 86 11.40 11.00 0.64
C TYR A 86 11.75 11.89 -0.56
N GLU A 87 11.25 13.12 -0.62
CA GLU A 87 11.48 14.02 -1.78
C GLU A 87 12.86 14.71 -1.71
N GLN A 88 13.51 14.71 -0.55
CA GLN A 88 14.84 15.27 -0.38
C GLN A 88 15.91 14.21 -0.63
N GLU A 89 16.52 14.26 -1.81
CA GLU A 89 17.52 13.28 -2.26
C GLU A 89 18.72 13.20 -1.30
N GLU A 90 19.17 14.33 -0.75
CA GLU A 90 20.26 14.41 0.22
C GLU A 90 19.93 13.66 1.52
N VAL A 91 18.70 13.82 2.04
CA VAL A 91 18.22 13.12 3.23
C VAL A 91 18.17 11.62 2.98
N MET A 92 17.68 11.22 1.81
CA MET A 92 17.67 9.82 1.42
C MET A 92 19.10 9.28 1.27
N ALA A 93 20.02 10.00 0.65
CA ALA A 93 21.41 9.58 0.50
C ALA A 93 22.08 9.33 1.86
N GLU A 94 21.88 10.22 2.84
CA GLU A 94 22.38 10.00 4.20
C GLU A 94 21.69 8.83 4.91
N LEU A 95 20.38 8.64 4.70
CA LEU A 95 19.66 7.48 5.25
C LEU A 95 20.15 6.14 4.67
N HIS A 96 20.60 6.10 3.42
CA HIS A 96 21.20 4.90 2.80
C HIS A 96 22.62 4.61 3.31
N LYS A 97 23.36 5.62 3.81
CA LYS A 97 24.69 5.43 4.41
C LYS A 97 24.64 4.78 5.80
N VAL A 98 23.48 4.78 6.46
CA VAL A 98 23.31 4.14 7.77
C VAL A 98 23.30 2.61 7.57
N PRO A 99 24.28 1.87 8.11
CA PRO A 99 24.45 0.46 7.80
C PRO A 99 23.27 -0.39 8.31
N GLU A 100 22.78 -1.23 7.38
CA GLU A 100 21.88 -2.40 7.48
C GLU A 100 20.53 -2.27 8.20
N ASN A 101 20.31 -1.33 9.10
CA ASN A 101 19.04 -1.23 9.83
C ASN A 101 17.97 -0.45 9.06
N ALA A 102 18.31 0.55 8.25
CA ALA A 102 17.30 1.39 7.59
C ALA A 102 16.57 0.66 6.45
N GLU A 103 17.31 -0.02 5.57
CA GLU A 103 16.72 -0.84 4.49
C GLU A 103 16.02 -2.10 5.05
N SER A 104 16.61 -2.77 6.04
CA SER A 104 15.95 -3.91 6.70
C SER A 104 14.74 -3.49 7.53
N LEU A 105 14.69 -2.29 8.13
CA LEU A 105 13.49 -1.75 8.80
C LEU A 105 12.39 -1.37 7.80
N ARG A 106 12.75 -0.79 6.66
CA ARG A 106 11.81 -0.42 5.58
C ARG A 106 11.20 -1.66 4.95
N HIS A 107 12.03 -2.62 4.54
CA HIS A 107 11.58 -3.88 4.00
C HIS A 107 10.88 -4.74 5.06
N SER A 108 11.37 -4.84 6.30
CA SER A 108 10.74 -5.70 7.31
C SER A 108 9.37 -5.20 7.77
N LYS A 109 9.11 -3.89 7.78
CA LYS A 109 7.77 -3.37 8.11
C LYS A 109 6.78 -3.65 7.00
N LEU A 110 7.11 -3.34 5.73
CA LEU A 110 6.22 -3.62 4.61
C LEU A 110 6.03 -5.13 4.42
N VAL A 111 7.10 -5.92 4.45
CA VAL A 111 7.04 -7.39 4.40
C VAL A 111 6.25 -7.93 5.61
N GLY A 112 6.42 -7.34 6.79
CA GLY A 112 5.65 -7.70 7.99
C GLY A 112 4.16 -7.42 7.84
N LEU A 113 3.78 -6.28 7.23
CA LEU A 113 2.39 -5.97 6.90
C LEU A 113 1.84 -6.95 5.85
N ILE A 114 2.56 -7.18 4.76
CA ILE A 114 2.14 -8.13 3.71
C ILE A 114 2.02 -9.55 4.28
N ARG A 115 2.95 -10.02 5.11
CA ARG A 115 2.86 -11.33 5.77
C ARG A 115 1.66 -11.41 6.71
N LYS A 116 1.35 -10.34 7.45
CA LYS A 116 0.15 -10.28 8.29
C LYS A 116 -1.12 -10.35 7.44
N GLU A 117 -1.17 -9.65 6.31
CA GLU A 117 -2.29 -9.72 5.37
C GLU A 117 -2.43 -11.12 4.76
N LEU A 118 -1.34 -11.73 4.29
CA LEU A 118 -1.33 -13.09 3.75
C LEU A 118 -1.75 -14.15 4.78
N ALA A 119 -1.36 -13.99 6.05
CA ALA A 119 -1.80 -14.88 7.12
C ALA A 119 -3.33 -14.83 7.34
N GLN A 120 -4.00 -13.75 6.95
CA GLN A 120 -5.46 -13.66 7.05
C GLN A 120 -6.18 -14.39 5.92
N PHE A 121 -5.49 -14.81 4.84
CA PHE A 121 -6.14 -15.52 3.73
C PHE A 121 -6.58 -16.94 4.10
N ASP A 122 -6.04 -17.50 5.18
CA ASP A 122 -6.48 -18.78 5.74
C ASP A 122 -7.88 -18.70 6.37
N LYS A 123 -8.36 -17.49 6.68
CA LYS A 123 -9.70 -17.33 7.25
C LYS A 123 -10.77 -17.82 6.26
N PRO A 124 -11.78 -18.57 6.74
CA PRO A 124 -12.80 -19.17 5.88
C PRO A 124 -13.59 -18.13 5.08
N GLU A 125 -13.76 -16.93 5.65
CA GLU A 125 -14.47 -15.80 5.03
C GLU A 125 -13.86 -15.36 3.69
N VAL A 126 -12.53 -15.47 3.53
CA VAL A 126 -11.80 -15.02 2.32
C VAL A 126 -11.98 -16.00 1.16
N GLY A 127 -12.19 -17.28 1.47
CA GLY A 127 -12.34 -18.35 0.48
C GLY A 127 -11.04 -18.87 -0.13
N LEU A 128 -9.88 -18.45 0.38
CA LEU A 128 -8.55 -18.92 -0.06
C LEU A 128 -7.92 -19.99 0.83
N GLY A 129 -8.61 -20.43 1.88
CA GLY A 129 -8.12 -21.39 2.88
C GLY A 129 -7.82 -22.80 2.33
N GLN A 130 -7.92 -23.80 3.20
CA GLN A 130 -7.55 -25.17 2.83
C GLN A 130 -8.62 -25.79 1.93
N PHE A 131 -8.20 -26.54 0.92
CA PHE A 131 -9.13 -27.39 0.18
C PHE A 131 -9.66 -28.52 1.07
N VAL A 132 -10.98 -28.54 1.30
CA VAL A 132 -11.69 -29.60 2.01
C VAL A 132 -12.65 -30.28 1.02
N THR A 133 -12.56 -31.60 0.91
CA THR A 133 -13.35 -32.43 -0.01
C THR A 133 -14.85 -32.43 0.30
N ASP A 134 -15.20 -32.16 1.56
CA ASP A 134 -16.55 -32.27 2.08
C ASP A 134 -17.37 -31.00 1.86
N GLU A 135 -16.73 -29.90 1.46
CA GLU A 135 -17.41 -28.65 1.12
C GLU A 135 -18.11 -28.72 -0.26
N THR A 136 -19.23 -27.99 -0.40
CA THR A 136 -19.94 -27.83 -1.67
C THR A 136 -19.25 -26.77 -2.52
N VAL A 137 -18.90 -27.12 -3.77
CA VAL A 137 -18.19 -26.25 -4.72
C VAL A 137 -19.00 -24.97 -5.04
N ASP A 138 -20.32 -25.01 -4.89
CA ASP A 138 -21.24 -23.89 -5.14
C ASP A 138 -21.02 -22.67 -4.23
N GLN A 139 -20.22 -22.80 -3.17
CA GLN A 139 -19.86 -21.67 -2.29
C GLN A 139 -18.72 -20.79 -2.84
N LEU A 140 -18.12 -21.14 -3.98
CA LEU A 140 -16.97 -20.44 -4.54
C LEU A 140 -17.39 -19.32 -5.52
N HIS A 141 -17.96 -18.23 -4.99
CA HIS A 141 -18.27 -17.04 -5.78
C HIS A 141 -16.99 -16.28 -6.20
N MET A 142 -16.44 -16.66 -7.35
CA MET A 142 -15.19 -16.12 -7.92
C MET A 142 -15.14 -14.58 -8.07
N PRO A 143 -16.20 -13.88 -8.55
CA PRO A 143 -16.18 -12.42 -8.65
C PRO A 143 -16.05 -11.73 -7.28
N GLU A 144 -16.67 -12.31 -6.25
CA GLU A 144 -16.65 -11.78 -4.89
C GLU A 144 -15.35 -12.13 -4.16
N MET A 145 -14.67 -13.22 -4.54
CA MET A 145 -13.37 -13.60 -3.96
C MET A 145 -12.32 -12.51 -4.18
N ALA A 146 -12.26 -11.90 -5.36
CA ALA A 146 -11.31 -10.82 -5.62
C ALA A 146 -11.57 -9.60 -4.70
N SER A 147 -12.85 -9.26 -4.44
CA SER A 147 -13.23 -8.19 -3.50
C SER A 147 -12.87 -8.55 -2.05
N ARG A 148 -13.04 -9.81 -1.65
CA ARG A 148 -12.64 -10.32 -0.33
C ARG A 148 -11.13 -10.32 -0.13
N VAL A 149 -10.37 -10.72 -1.16
CA VAL A 149 -8.91 -10.66 -1.15
C VAL A 149 -8.43 -9.21 -1.05
N ARG A 150 -9.04 -8.30 -1.82
CA ARG A 150 -8.73 -6.87 -1.76
C ARG A 150 -8.98 -6.26 -0.38
N SER A 151 -10.10 -6.61 0.26
CA SER A 151 -10.41 -6.12 1.62
C SER A 151 -9.52 -6.73 2.70
N THR A 152 -9.05 -7.96 2.50
CA THR A 152 -8.18 -8.66 3.44
C THR A 152 -6.71 -8.24 3.33
N ALA A 153 -6.24 -7.96 2.10
CA ALA A 153 -4.87 -7.53 1.82
C ALA A 153 -4.83 -6.20 1.03
N PRO A 154 -5.30 -5.09 1.63
CA PRO A 154 -5.37 -3.81 0.95
C PRO A 154 -3.98 -3.28 0.58
N THR A 155 -2.96 -3.52 1.40
CA THR A 155 -1.60 -3.03 1.14
C THR A 155 -0.97 -3.78 -0.03
N LEU A 156 -1.05 -5.12 -0.03
CA LEU A 156 -0.57 -5.93 -1.14
C LEU A 156 -1.31 -5.60 -2.44
N TRP A 157 -2.63 -5.44 -2.37
CA TRP A 157 -3.46 -5.09 -3.53
C TRP A 157 -3.04 -3.74 -4.11
N ALA A 158 -2.92 -2.70 -3.27
CA ALA A 158 -2.50 -1.37 -3.72
C ALA A 158 -1.11 -1.38 -4.36
N LEU A 159 -0.16 -2.13 -3.76
CA LEU A 159 1.17 -2.29 -4.31
C LEU A 159 1.14 -2.91 -5.71
N LEU A 160 0.38 -3.99 -5.90
CA LEU A 160 0.25 -4.65 -7.20
C LEU A 160 -0.45 -3.75 -8.22
N VAL A 161 -1.48 -3.01 -7.83
CA VAL A 161 -2.11 -2.01 -8.71
C VAL A 161 -1.08 -0.97 -9.15
N CYS A 162 -0.33 -0.36 -8.23
CA CYS A 162 0.69 0.65 -8.57
C CYS A 162 1.78 0.12 -9.51
N ILE A 163 2.17 -1.15 -9.37
CA ILE A 163 3.15 -1.79 -10.25
C ILE A 163 2.55 -2.07 -11.64
N MET A 164 1.28 -2.48 -11.69
CA MET A 164 0.61 -2.91 -12.93
C MET A 164 -0.04 -1.76 -13.71
N THR A 165 -0.33 -0.63 -13.08
CA THR A 165 -0.83 0.57 -13.77
C THR A 165 0.22 1.12 -14.71
N GLN A 166 -0.12 1.23 -16.00
CA GLN A 166 0.77 1.82 -17.00
C GLN A 166 1.10 3.27 -16.64
N GLN A 167 2.37 3.66 -16.81
CA GLN A 167 2.87 5.03 -16.51
C GLN A 167 2.17 6.14 -17.32
N ARG A 168 1.39 5.79 -18.36
CA ARG A 168 0.53 6.72 -19.09
C ARG A 168 -0.92 6.41 -18.76
N PRO A 169 -1.61 7.27 -17.98
CA PRO A 169 -3.02 7.04 -17.67
C PRO A 169 -3.84 7.20 -18.95
N SER A 170 -4.34 6.09 -19.50
CA SER A 170 -5.53 6.17 -20.33
C SER A 170 -6.69 6.55 -19.40
N ALA A 171 -7.60 7.43 -19.83
CA ALA A 171 -8.69 7.96 -19.01
C ALA A 171 -9.75 6.92 -18.56
N ARG A 172 -9.47 5.62 -18.72
CA ARG A 172 -10.32 4.52 -18.26
C ARG A 172 -9.80 3.99 -16.94
N ASP A 173 -10.72 3.69 -16.04
CA ASP A 173 -10.46 2.99 -14.79
C ASP A 173 -9.93 1.57 -15.09
N THR A 174 -8.61 1.45 -15.21
CA THR A 174 -7.91 0.19 -15.55
C THR A 174 -7.84 -0.77 -14.37
N SER A 175 -8.34 -0.39 -13.19
CA SER A 175 -8.30 -1.23 -11.99
C SER A 175 -9.15 -2.51 -12.12
N GLN A 176 -10.23 -2.47 -12.90
CA GLN A 176 -11.02 -3.66 -13.22
C GLN A 176 -10.31 -4.60 -14.20
N GLU A 177 -9.49 -4.06 -15.10
CA GLU A 177 -8.82 -4.82 -16.15
C GLU A 177 -7.77 -5.80 -15.58
N TYR A 178 -7.09 -5.40 -14.49
CA TYR A 178 -6.06 -6.22 -13.85
C TYR A 178 -6.54 -7.06 -12.67
N GLN A 179 -7.82 -6.98 -12.30
CA GLN A 179 -8.36 -7.61 -11.10
C GLN A 179 -8.10 -9.13 -11.05
N GLY A 180 -8.27 -9.82 -12.19
CA GLY A 180 -7.99 -11.26 -12.30
C GLY A 180 -6.51 -11.59 -12.10
N SER A 181 -5.62 -10.82 -12.72
CA SER A 181 -4.17 -11.01 -12.61
C SER A 181 -3.67 -10.73 -11.19
N ILE A 182 -4.14 -9.65 -10.56
CA ILE A 182 -3.81 -9.31 -9.16
C ILE A 182 -4.29 -10.42 -8.23
N PHE A 183 -5.54 -10.90 -8.42
CA PHE A 183 -6.07 -12.02 -7.64
C PHE A 183 -5.19 -13.27 -7.81
N MET A 184 -4.83 -13.65 -9.04
CA MET A 184 -3.94 -14.79 -9.30
C MET A 184 -2.61 -14.65 -8.56
N ILE A 185 -1.95 -13.49 -8.66
CA ILE A 185 -0.67 -13.23 -7.95
C ILE A 185 -0.86 -13.37 -6.44
N CYS A 186 -1.94 -12.80 -5.87
CA CYS A 186 -2.27 -12.95 -4.45
C CYS A 186 -2.45 -14.41 -4.05
N THR A 187 -3.13 -15.23 -4.86
CA THR A 187 -3.31 -16.66 -4.56
C THR A 187 -2.00 -17.45 -4.63
N MET A 188 -1.13 -17.12 -5.58
CA MET A 188 0.22 -17.72 -5.67
C MET A 188 1.07 -17.38 -4.46
N LEU A 189 1.09 -16.09 -4.06
CA LEU A 189 1.84 -15.64 -2.90
C LEU A 189 1.32 -16.29 -1.61
N ALA A 190 0.00 -16.43 -1.47
CA ALA A 190 -0.61 -17.06 -0.32
C ALA A 190 -0.29 -18.56 -0.25
N SER A 191 -0.35 -19.27 -1.38
CA SER A 191 0.05 -20.68 -1.44
C SER A 191 1.56 -20.87 -1.25
N ALA A 192 2.40 -19.92 -1.66
CA ALA A 192 3.84 -19.99 -1.40
C ALA A 192 4.15 -19.73 0.08
N PHE A 193 3.41 -18.81 0.71
CA PHE A 193 3.54 -18.48 2.13
C PHE A 193 3.04 -19.62 3.03
N ALA A 194 1.88 -20.19 2.71
CA ALA A 194 1.24 -21.23 3.51
C ALA A 194 0.62 -22.33 2.60
N PRO A 195 1.42 -23.23 2.02
CA PRO A 195 0.99 -24.18 0.98
C PRO A 195 -0.04 -25.22 1.44
N ARG A 196 -0.11 -25.48 2.74
CA ARG A 196 -1.06 -26.44 3.31
C ARG A 196 -2.41 -25.82 3.59
N THR A 197 -2.42 -24.54 3.97
CA THR A 197 -3.61 -23.85 4.46
C THR A 197 -4.20 -22.89 3.43
N CYS A 198 -3.45 -22.42 2.43
CA CYS A 198 -3.93 -21.47 1.43
C CYS A 198 -3.88 -22.05 0.00
N ASN A 199 -4.52 -23.21 -0.22
CA ASN A 199 -4.42 -23.94 -1.49
C ASN A 199 -5.77 -24.23 -2.17
N LYS A 200 -6.90 -23.86 -1.55
CA LYS A 200 -8.25 -24.15 -2.07
C LYS A 200 -8.43 -23.71 -3.50
N PHE A 201 -8.09 -22.46 -3.79
CA PHE A 201 -8.27 -21.92 -5.14
C PHE A 201 -7.39 -22.64 -6.18
N LEU A 202 -6.10 -22.87 -5.90
CA LEU A 202 -5.20 -23.53 -6.85
C LEU A 202 -5.63 -24.98 -7.11
N VAL A 203 -6.09 -25.69 -6.07
CA VAL A 203 -6.61 -27.06 -6.19
C VAL A 203 -7.89 -27.08 -7.03
N LEU A 204 -8.83 -26.17 -6.78
CA LEU A 204 -10.07 -26.05 -7.55
C LEU A 204 -9.78 -25.71 -9.01
N LEU A 205 -8.87 -24.77 -9.28
CA LEU A 205 -8.43 -24.45 -10.64
C LEU A 205 -7.81 -25.67 -11.33
N GLY A 206 -6.95 -26.42 -10.63
CA GLY A 206 -6.36 -27.65 -11.14
C GLY A 206 -7.39 -28.73 -11.46
N LEU A 207 -8.36 -28.95 -10.57
CA LEU A 207 -9.47 -29.88 -10.78
C LEU A 207 -10.35 -29.46 -11.95
N HIS A 208 -10.67 -28.17 -12.06
CA HIS A 208 -11.44 -27.61 -13.16
C HIS A 208 -10.73 -27.80 -14.51
N LEU A 209 -9.46 -27.43 -14.61
CA LEU A 209 -8.66 -27.62 -15.83
C LEU A 209 -8.58 -29.10 -16.21
N HIS A 210 -8.43 -29.99 -15.23
CA HIS A 210 -8.46 -31.43 -15.49
C HIS A 210 -9.82 -31.89 -16.03
N SER A 211 -10.94 -31.44 -15.44
CA SER A 211 -12.29 -31.77 -15.93
C SER A 211 -12.57 -31.27 -17.34
N MET A 212 -11.93 -30.16 -17.75
CA MET A 212 -11.99 -29.64 -19.13
C MET A 212 -11.13 -30.43 -20.12
N GLY A 213 -10.45 -31.49 -19.69
CA GLY A 213 -9.61 -32.32 -20.56
C GLY A 213 -8.24 -31.72 -20.87
N VAL A 214 -7.76 -30.76 -20.06
CA VAL A 214 -6.42 -30.18 -20.24
C VAL A 214 -5.35 -31.27 -20.06
N LYS A 215 -4.45 -31.38 -21.05
CA LYS A 215 -3.38 -32.40 -21.06
C LYS A 215 -2.49 -32.28 -19.83
N ARG A 216 -2.04 -33.43 -19.31
CA ARG A 216 -1.10 -33.53 -18.17
C ARG A 216 0.15 -32.65 -18.32
N ARG A 217 0.71 -32.55 -19.53
CA ARG A 217 1.89 -31.69 -19.80
C ARG A 217 1.61 -30.22 -19.50
N THR A 218 0.42 -29.72 -19.84
CA THR A 218 0.02 -28.34 -19.56
C THR A 218 -0.19 -28.11 -18.08
N ILE A 219 -0.83 -29.06 -17.37
CA ILE A 219 -0.99 -29.01 -15.92
C ILE A 219 0.37 -28.98 -15.21
N ASN A 220 1.33 -29.80 -15.65
CA ASN A 220 2.68 -29.79 -15.09
C ASN A 220 3.42 -28.47 -15.35
N LEU A 221 3.20 -27.86 -16.52
CA LEU A 221 3.74 -26.52 -16.83
C LEU A 221 3.15 -25.46 -15.89
N LEU A 222 1.82 -25.45 -15.73
CA LEU A 222 1.12 -24.53 -14.82
C LEU A 222 1.54 -24.74 -13.36
N HIS A 223 1.81 -25.98 -12.97
CA HIS A 223 2.39 -26.28 -11.67
C HIS A 223 3.78 -25.68 -11.48
N GLY A 224 4.65 -25.78 -12.49
CA GLY A 224 5.97 -25.13 -12.47
C GLY A 224 5.91 -23.61 -12.34
N LEU A 225 4.81 -23.00 -12.78
CA LEU A 225 4.53 -21.57 -12.63
C LEU A 225 3.81 -21.22 -11.31
N GLY A 226 3.46 -22.20 -10.47
CA GLY A 226 2.73 -22.00 -9.22
C GLY A 226 1.21 -21.74 -9.39
N VAL A 227 0.66 -21.94 -10.59
CA VAL A 227 -0.77 -21.68 -10.90
C VAL A 227 -1.67 -22.82 -10.42
N THR A 228 -1.15 -24.05 -10.40
CA THR A 228 -1.89 -25.26 -10.00
C THR A 228 -1.03 -26.17 -9.14
N PRO A 229 -1.63 -27.04 -8.30
CA PRO A 229 -0.88 -28.11 -7.66
C PRO A 229 -0.41 -29.14 -8.70
N HIS A 230 0.48 -30.02 -8.26
CA HIS A 230 1.00 -31.10 -9.11
C HIS A 230 -0.12 -32.05 -9.57
N TYR A 231 0.01 -32.62 -10.78
CA TYR A 231 -1.00 -33.50 -11.36
C TYR A 231 -1.40 -34.68 -10.44
N THR A 232 -0.42 -35.25 -9.73
CA THR A 232 -0.69 -36.35 -8.78
C THR A 232 -1.59 -35.91 -7.63
N THR A 233 -1.40 -34.69 -7.12
CA THR A 233 -2.25 -34.10 -6.08
C THR A 233 -3.67 -33.91 -6.60
N ILE A 234 -3.83 -33.44 -7.85
CA ILE A 234 -5.14 -33.28 -8.49
C ILE A 234 -5.83 -34.64 -8.62
N MET A 235 -5.12 -35.69 -9.04
CA MET A 235 -5.68 -37.04 -9.14
C MET A 235 -6.09 -37.60 -7.79
N SER A 236 -5.28 -37.41 -6.74
CA SER A 236 -5.63 -37.82 -5.37
C SER A 236 -6.91 -37.14 -4.89
N ARG A 237 -7.00 -35.82 -5.04
CA ARG A 237 -8.21 -35.05 -4.66
C ARG A 237 -9.42 -35.45 -5.50
N ARG A 238 -9.24 -35.73 -6.79
CA ARG A 238 -10.31 -36.25 -7.64
C ARG A 238 -10.80 -37.62 -7.15
N SER A 239 -9.90 -38.54 -6.80
CA SER A 239 -10.30 -39.85 -6.28
C SER A 239 -11.08 -39.75 -4.97
N GLU A 240 -10.69 -38.85 -4.07
CA GLU A 240 -11.43 -38.55 -2.83
C GLU A 240 -12.85 -38.03 -3.15
N LEU A 241 -12.97 -37.10 -4.10
CA LEU A 241 -14.27 -36.58 -4.53
C LEU A 241 -15.17 -37.63 -5.20
N VAL A 242 -14.58 -38.57 -5.95
CA VAL A 242 -15.31 -39.69 -6.56
C VAL A 242 -15.81 -40.66 -5.49
N GLN A 243 -15.01 -40.95 -4.46
CA GLN A 243 -15.43 -41.78 -3.33
C GLN A 243 -16.61 -41.16 -2.56
N LEU A 244 -16.68 -39.83 -2.51
CA LEU A 244 -17.78 -39.08 -1.90
C LEU A 244 -19.00 -38.91 -2.83
N GLY A 245 -18.98 -39.44 -4.06
CA GLY A 245 -20.08 -39.31 -5.02
C GLY A 245 -20.29 -37.90 -5.59
N LYS A 246 -19.32 -37.00 -5.43
CA LYS A 246 -19.42 -35.58 -5.83
C LYS A 246 -19.02 -35.30 -7.29
N VAL A 247 -18.50 -36.30 -8.00
CA VAL A 247 -18.07 -36.17 -9.40
C VAL A 247 -18.56 -37.39 -10.19
N VAL A 248 -19.34 -37.15 -11.25
CA VAL A 248 -19.79 -38.19 -12.20
C VAL A 248 -18.59 -38.60 -13.07
N GLN A 249 -18.44 -39.91 -13.32
CA GLN A 249 -17.32 -40.50 -14.06
C GLN A 249 -17.12 -39.89 -15.45
#